data_AF-A0A7S3SMY9-F1
#
_entry.id   AF-A0A7S3SMY9-F1
#
_cell.length_a   1.000
_cell.length_b   1.000
_cell.length_c   1.000
_cell.angle_alpha   90.00
_cell.angle_beta   90.00
_cell.angle_gamma   90.00
#
_symmetry.space_group_name_H-M   'P 1'
#
loop_
_entity.id
_entity.type
_entity.pdbx_description
1 polymer ?
#
loop_
_entity_poly.entity_id
_entity_poly.type
_entity_poly.pdbx_seq_one_letter_code
_entity_poly.pdbx_strand_id
1 'polypeptide(L)'
;MGTGEGKTLVATCAIYLNALSGEGSMVVTVNDYLARRDAETMGQVYSFLGLKVGLIQAGMDTAARKAAYAADVTYVTNSELGFDYLRDNLAMNQEEVVLRPSGVLNFCVVDEGDSVLIDEARVPLIISGKTDAPVDKFE
;
A
#
# COMPACT_ATOMS: atom_id res chain seq x y z
N MET A 1 -3.70 21.82 6.61
CA MET A 1 -3.28 21.85 8.02
C MET A 1 -1.79 22.16 8.07
N GLY A 2 -1.33 23.04 8.97
CA GLY A 2 0.10 23.25 9.19
C GLY A 2 0.79 22.00 9.78
N THR A 3 2.12 21.97 9.76
CA THR A 3 2.90 20.93 10.43
C THR A 3 2.71 21.04 11.95
N GLY A 4 2.45 19.93 12.63
CA GLY A 4 2.19 19.91 14.07
C GLY A 4 0.71 20.05 14.48
N GLU A 5 -0.20 20.31 13.53
CA GLU A 5 -1.67 20.40 13.77
C GLU A 5 -2.34 19.02 13.98
N GLY A 6 -1.58 17.92 14.06
CA GLY A 6 -2.13 16.58 14.29
C GLY A 6 -2.79 15.93 13.08
N LYS A 7 -2.27 16.17 11.85
CA LYS A 7 -2.76 15.53 10.60
C LYS A 7 -2.94 14.01 10.75
N THR A 8 -1.94 13.35 11.32
CA THR A 8 -1.93 11.89 11.53
C THR A 8 -3.11 11.43 12.39
N LEU A 9 -3.45 12.17 13.46
CA LEU A 9 -4.58 11.87 14.33
C LEU A 9 -5.93 12.13 13.64
N VAL A 10 -6.03 13.21 12.86
CA VAL A 10 -7.25 13.52 12.09
C VAL A 10 -7.52 12.45 11.03
N ALA A 11 -6.47 11.96 10.37
CA ALA A 11 -6.57 10.88 9.39
C ALA A 11 -7.14 9.59 10.00
N THR A 12 -6.87 9.32 11.28
CA THR A 12 -7.37 8.14 11.99
C THR A 12 -8.89 8.03 11.97
N CYS A 13 -9.60 9.15 12.12
CA CYS A 13 -11.07 9.16 12.10
C CYS A 13 -11.63 8.76 10.73
N ALA A 14 -11.04 9.30 9.65
CA ALA A 14 -11.48 9.01 8.28
C ALA A 14 -11.17 7.55 7.90
N ILE A 15 -9.99 7.06 8.27
CA ILE A 15 -9.58 5.67 8.02
C ILE A 15 -10.47 4.71 8.79
N TYR A 16 -10.72 4.96 10.08
CA TYR A 16 -11.59 4.10 10.89
C TYR A 16 -12.98 3.98 10.28
N LEU A 17 -13.61 5.10 9.93
CA LEU A 17 -14.96 5.11 9.35
C LEU A 17 -15.04 4.29 8.05
N ASN A 18 -14.06 4.44 7.15
CA ASN A 18 -14.06 3.72 5.88
C ASN A 18 -13.68 2.25 6.05
N ALA A 19 -12.85 1.90 7.05
CA ALA A 19 -12.50 0.51 7.34
C ALA A 19 -13.72 -0.31 7.82
N LEU A 20 -14.74 0.33 8.41
CA LEU A 20 -15.98 -0.35 8.84
C LEU A 20 -16.79 -0.98 7.70
N SER A 21 -16.54 -0.61 6.43
CA SER A 21 -17.18 -1.28 5.29
C SER A 21 -16.66 -2.71 5.07
N GLY A 22 -15.51 -3.05 5.66
CA GLY A 22 -14.81 -4.32 5.42
C GLY A 22 -14.06 -4.39 4.08
N GLU A 23 -14.17 -3.36 3.24
CA GLU A 23 -13.48 -3.30 1.93
C GLU A 23 -12.01 -2.89 2.05
N GLY A 24 -11.59 -2.45 3.25
CA GLY A 24 -10.23 -2.05 3.56
C GLY A 24 -10.00 -0.56 3.36
N SER A 25 -9.05 -0.01 4.11
CA SER A 25 -8.60 1.37 4.00
C SER A 25 -7.09 1.45 4.09
N MET A 26 -6.48 2.38 3.38
CA MET A 26 -5.02 2.51 3.30
C MET A 26 -4.54 3.87 3.80
N VAL A 27 -3.40 3.86 4.48
CA VAL A 27 -2.62 5.06 4.73
C VAL A 27 -1.35 4.95 3.89
N VAL A 28 -1.20 5.87 2.94
CA VAL A 28 -0.07 5.93 2.03
C VAL A 28 0.92 6.96 2.55
N THR A 29 2.16 6.54 2.82
CA THR A 29 3.24 7.42 3.30
C THR A 29 4.36 7.52 2.28
N VAL A 30 5.27 8.48 2.47
CA VAL A 30 6.42 8.71 1.58
C VAL A 30 7.51 7.65 1.77
N ASN A 31 7.67 7.07 2.96
CA ASN A 31 8.72 6.09 3.23
C ASN A 31 8.34 5.03 4.28
N ASP A 32 9.08 3.92 4.29
CA ASP A 32 8.84 2.75 5.15
C ASP A 32 8.94 3.06 6.64
N TYR A 33 9.78 4.03 7.02
CA TYR A 33 9.92 4.42 8.43
C TYR A 33 8.63 5.09 8.93
N LEU A 34 8.07 6.03 8.16
CA LEU A 34 6.80 6.67 8.50
C LEU A 34 5.65 5.67 8.51
N ALA A 35 5.57 4.79 7.51
CA ALA A 35 4.58 3.71 7.46
C ALA A 35 4.61 2.86 8.74
N ARG A 36 5.81 2.39 9.14
CA ARG A 36 5.97 1.57 10.35
C ARG A 36 5.63 2.34 11.61
N ARG A 37 6.19 3.54 11.79
CA ARG A 37 5.96 4.38 12.97
C ARG A 37 4.46 4.63 13.19
N ASP A 38 3.75 4.98 12.12
CA ASP A 38 2.34 5.33 12.22
C ASP A 38 1.47 4.07 12.39
N ALA A 39 1.84 2.95 11.77
CA ALA A 39 1.22 1.66 12.03
C ALA A 39 1.37 1.23 13.50
N GLU A 40 2.55 1.41 14.11
CA GLU A 40 2.81 1.06 15.50
C GLU A 40 2.12 2.01 16.49
N THR A 41 2.02 3.30 16.14
CA THR A 41 1.47 4.33 17.03
C THR A 41 -0.05 4.41 16.90
N MET A 42 -0.56 4.71 15.70
CA MET A 42 -2.01 4.83 15.46
C MET A 42 -2.70 3.47 15.36
N GLY A 43 -1.96 2.41 15.01
CA GLY A 43 -2.52 1.06 14.99
C GLY A 43 -2.99 0.56 16.35
N GLN A 44 -2.49 1.13 17.45
CA GLN A 44 -3.03 0.87 18.79
C GLN A 44 -4.49 1.33 18.91
N VAL A 45 -4.85 2.46 18.31
CA VAL A 45 -6.22 2.98 18.32
C VAL A 45 -7.14 2.07 17.52
N TYR A 46 -6.73 1.67 16.30
CA TYR A 46 -7.51 0.74 15.48
C TYR A 46 -7.67 -0.62 16.16
N SER A 47 -6.59 -1.17 16.71
CA SER A 47 -6.60 -2.46 17.40
C SER A 47 -7.47 -2.43 18.65
N PHE A 48 -7.44 -1.34 19.41
CA PHE A 48 -8.32 -1.12 20.55
C PHE A 48 -9.80 -1.12 20.15
N LEU A 49 -10.12 -0.57 18.97
CA LEU A 49 -11.47 -0.56 18.41
C LEU A 49 -11.84 -1.85 17.66
N GLY A 50 -10.98 -2.87 17.68
CA GLY A 50 -11.24 -4.20 17.11
C GLY A 50 -10.90 -4.35 15.63
N LEU A 51 -10.25 -3.37 15.01
CA LEU A 51 -9.76 -3.47 13.63
C LEU A 51 -8.36 -4.06 13.55
N LYS A 52 -8.08 -4.83 12.51
CA LYS A 52 -6.75 -5.34 12.19
C LYS A 52 -5.95 -4.31 11.41
N VAL A 53 -4.66 -4.22 11.73
CA VAL A 53 -3.72 -3.31 11.07
C VAL A 53 -2.64 -4.12 10.37
N GLY A 54 -2.47 -3.86 9.08
CA GLY A 54 -1.41 -4.40 8.24
C GLY A 54 -0.35 -3.34 7.94
N LEU A 55 0.88 -3.80 7.73
CA LEU A 55 2.00 -2.96 7.31
C LEU A 55 2.70 -3.64 6.14
N ILE A 56 2.86 -2.92 5.04
CA ILE A 56 3.64 -3.34 3.88
C ILE A 56 5.01 -2.69 3.94
N GLN A 57 6.06 -3.49 3.76
CA GLN A 57 7.45 -3.05 3.76
C GLN A 57 8.23 -3.72 2.62
N ALA A 58 9.32 -3.07 2.23
CA ALA A 58 10.26 -3.62 1.26
C ALA A 58 10.77 -5.00 1.72
N GLY A 59 10.84 -5.95 0.78
CA GLY A 59 11.35 -7.30 1.02
C GLY A 59 10.38 -8.30 1.67
N MET A 60 9.15 -7.89 2.00
CA MET A 60 8.10 -8.83 2.42
C MET A 60 7.77 -9.83 1.31
N ASP A 61 7.61 -11.10 1.68
CA ASP A 61 7.14 -12.15 0.78
C ASP A 61 5.65 -12.01 0.44
N THR A 62 5.19 -12.76 -0.57
CA THR A 62 3.82 -12.73 -1.07
C THR A 62 2.80 -13.08 0.02
N ALA A 63 3.10 -14.04 0.90
CA ALA A 63 2.18 -14.48 1.95
C ALA A 63 1.98 -13.39 3.02
N ALA A 64 3.07 -12.74 3.44
CA ALA A 64 3.04 -11.64 4.38
C ALA A 64 2.31 -10.42 3.81
N ARG A 65 2.53 -10.09 2.52
CA ARG A 65 1.81 -9.00 1.85
C ARG A 65 0.31 -9.27 1.77
N LYS A 66 -0.08 -10.49 1.39
CA LYS A 66 -1.49 -10.92 1.41
C LYS A 66 -2.14 -10.73 2.78
N ALA A 67 -1.45 -11.16 3.84
CA ALA A 67 -1.95 -11.00 5.20
C ALA A 67 -2.09 -9.52 5.60
N ALA A 68 -1.14 -8.67 5.20
CA ALA A 68 -1.20 -7.24 5.47
C ALA A 68 -2.34 -6.55 4.72
N TYR A 69 -2.52 -6.81 3.40
CA TYR A 69 -3.63 -6.24 2.64
C TYR A 69 -5.01 -6.76 3.07
N ALA A 70 -5.08 -7.96 3.66
CA ALA A 70 -6.31 -8.50 4.24
C ALA A 70 -6.72 -7.82 5.55
N ALA A 71 -5.86 -7.00 6.17
CA ALA A 71 -6.19 -6.22 7.36
C ALA A 71 -7.14 -5.05 7.04
N ASP A 72 -7.98 -4.65 8.00
CA ASP A 72 -8.98 -3.59 7.82
C ASP A 72 -8.33 -2.24 7.48
N VAL A 73 -7.16 -1.97 8.07
CA VAL A 73 -6.33 -0.80 7.77
C VAL A 73 -4.95 -1.27 7.33
N THR A 74 -4.44 -0.78 6.21
CA THR A 74 -3.08 -1.09 5.71
C THR A 74 -2.23 0.17 5.63
N TYR A 75 -1.08 0.17 6.29
CA TYR A 75 -0.03 1.16 6.09
C TYR A 75 0.94 0.70 5.00
N VAL A 76 1.23 1.58 4.05
CA VAL A 76 2.05 1.24 2.87
C VAL A 76 2.69 2.50 2.30
N THR A 77 3.81 2.35 1.60
CA THR A 77 4.37 3.46 0.81
C THR A 77 3.72 3.52 -0.57
N ASN A 78 3.74 4.69 -1.20
CA ASN A 78 3.23 4.84 -2.56
C ASN A 78 3.94 3.90 -3.56
N SER A 79 5.25 3.72 -3.41
CA SER A 79 6.09 2.87 -4.25
C SER A 79 5.70 1.40 -4.10
N GLU A 80 5.59 0.91 -2.86
CA GLU A 80 5.21 -0.48 -2.59
C GLU A 80 3.79 -0.79 -3.09
N LEU A 81 2.83 0.09 -2.82
CA LEU A 81 1.45 -0.06 -3.31
C LEU A 81 1.41 -0.09 -4.85
N GLY A 82 2.14 0.80 -5.51
CA GLY A 82 2.18 0.84 -6.97
C GLY A 82 2.86 -0.38 -7.58
N PHE A 83 3.96 -0.85 -7.00
CA PHE A 83 4.61 -2.08 -7.47
C PHE A 83 3.79 -3.33 -7.18
N ASP A 84 3.07 -3.42 -6.06
CA ASP A 84 2.14 -4.52 -5.80
C ASP A 84 1.00 -4.53 -6.82
N TYR A 85 0.41 -3.36 -7.12
CA TYR A 85 -0.59 -3.24 -8.18
C TYR A 85 -0.05 -3.69 -9.54
N LEU A 86 1.15 -3.25 -9.92
CA LEU A 86 1.76 -3.66 -11.18
C LEU A 86 2.07 -5.17 -11.22
N ARG A 87 2.59 -5.74 -10.13
CA ARG A 87 2.87 -7.18 -10.02
C ARG A 87 1.60 -8.01 -10.11
N ASP A 88 0.53 -7.59 -9.43
CA ASP A 88 -0.76 -8.28 -9.47
C ASP A 88 -1.36 -8.31 -10.88
N ASN A 89 -1.14 -7.27 -11.68
CA ASN A 89 -1.59 -7.24 -13.08
C ASN A 89 -0.69 -8.02 -14.05
N LEU A 90 0.50 -8.45 -13.61
CA LEU A 90 1.41 -9.33 -14.35
C LEU A 90 1.35 -10.78 -13.85
N ALA A 91 0.68 -11.03 -12.73
CA ALA A 91 0.55 -12.34 -12.13
C ALA A 91 -0.17 -13.31 -13.09
N MET A 92 0.38 -14.52 -13.23
CA MET A 92 -0.22 -15.54 -14.09
C MET A 92 -1.29 -16.33 -13.33
N ASN A 93 -1.16 -16.38 -12.00
CA ASN A 93 -2.02 -17.15 -11.11
C ASN A 93 -2.61 -16.25 -10.02
N GLN A 94 -3.85 -16.51 -9.61
CA GLN A 94 -4.48 -15.79 -8.49
C GLN A 94 -3.75 -15.95 -7.16
N GLU A 95 -2.99 -17.04 -7.01
CA GLU A 95 -2.14 -17.29 -5.84
C GLU A 95 -0.96 -16.31 -5.71
N GLU A 96 -0.64 -15.56 -6.77
CA GLU A 96 0.44 -14.57 -6.78
C GLU A 96 -0.07 -13.15 -6.47
N VAL A 97 -1.38 -12.90 -6.66
CA VAL A 97 -2.03 -11.60 -6.44
C VAL A 97 -2.07 -11.27 -4.94
N VAL A 98 -1.45 -10.16 -4.51
CA VAL A 98 -1.34 -9.78 -3.08
C VAL A 98 -2.40 -8.79 -2.61
N LEU A 99 -2.90 -7.93 -3.49
CA LEU A 99 -3.99 -7.01 -3.19
C LEU A 99 -5.28 -7.78 -2.95
N ARG A 100 -6.26 -7.10 -2.37
CA ARG A 100 -7.53 -7.72 -1.98
C ARG A 100 -8.22 -8.39 -3.20
N PRO A 101 -8.69 -9.64 -3.08
CA PRO A 101 -9.34 -10.36 -4.19
C PRO A 101 -10.58 -9.68 -4.76
N SER A 102 -11.21 -8.77 -4.01
CA SER A 102 -12.32 -7.95 -4.52
C SER A 102 -11.90 -7.03 -5.66
N GLY A 103 -10.60 -6.78 -5.85
CA GLY A 103 -10.05 -5.89 -6.88
C GLY A 103 -10.30 -4.39 -6.61
N VAL A 104 -10.96 -4.06 -5.51
CA VAL A 104 -11.34 -2.69 -5.16
C VAL A 104 -10.27 -2.09 -4.25
N LEU A 105 -9.54 -1.10 -4.75
CA LEU A 105 -8.80 -0.14 -3.92
C LEU A 105 -9.81 0.89 -3.41
N ASN A 106 -10.44 0.60 -2.27
CA ASN A 106 -11.62 1.34 -1.79
C ASN A 106 -11.29 2.78 -1.37
N PHE A 107 -10.46 2.93 -0.34
CA PHE A 107 -10.17 4.24 0.23
C PHE A 107 -8.70 4.35 0.64
N CYS A 108 -8.10 5.51 0.40
CA CYS A 108 -6.78 5.83 0.94
C CYS A 108 -6.68 7.28 1.42
N VAL A 109 -5.87 7.48 2.45
CA VAL A 109 -5.35 8.79 2.84
C VAL A 109 -3.89 8.83 2.47
N VAL A 110 -3.48 9.82 1.69
CA VAL A 110 -2.09 10.06 1.34
C VAL A 110 -1.52 11.10 2.31
N ASP A 111 -0.59 10.68 3.17
CA ASP A 111 0.18 11.61 3.98
C ASP A 111 1.25 12.29 3.12
N GLU A 112 1.52 13.57 3.39
CA GLU A 112 2.38 14.42 2.55
C GLU A 112 2.00 14.34 1.05
N GLY A 113 0.71 14.52 0.76
CA GLY A 113 0.16 14.36 -0.58
C GLY A 113 0.80 15.23 -1.67
N ASP A 114 1.41 16.36 -1.32
CA ASP A 114 2.23 17.16 -2.23
C ASP A 114 3.52 16.42 -2.63
N SER A 115 4.25 15.85 -1.67
CA SER A 115 5.43 15.05 -1.96
C SER A 115 5.09 13.81 -2.80
N VAL A 116 4.01 13.10 -2.48
CA VAL A 116 3.63 11.88 -3.19
C VAL A 116 3.03 12.17 -4.57
N LEU A 117 2.02 13.04 -4.66
CA LEU A 117 1.21 13.20 -5.88
C LEU A 117 1.74 14.27 -6.82
N ILE A 118 2.64 15.14 -6.36
CA ILE A 118 3.24 16.20 -7.20
C ILE A 118 4.73 15.93 -7.43
N ASP A 119 5.50 15.76 -6.36
CA ASP A 119 6.96 15.62 -6.51
C ASP A 119 7.36 14.28 -7.10
N GLU A 120 6.86 13.18 -6.54
CA GLU A 120 7.20 11.83 -6.98
C GLU A 120 6.49 11.40 -8.26
N ALA A 121 5.34 12.00 -8.59
CA ALA A 121 4.59 11.72 -9.83
C ALA A 121 5.38 11.99 -11.13
N ARG A 122 6.55 12.63 -11.02
CA ARG A 122 7.49 12.88 -12.14
C ARG A 122 8.20 11.61 -12.62
N VAL A 123 8.29 10.58 -11.79
CA VAL A 123 9.01 9.33 -12.11
C VAL A 123 7.99 8.19 -12.16
N PRO A 124 7.82 7.51 -13.32
CA PRO A 124 6.91 6.38 -13.40
C PRO A 124 7.48 5.16 -12.67
N LEU A 125 6.59 4.34 -12.10
CA LEU A 125 6.93 3.02 -11.59
C LEU A 125 7.07 2.03 -12.75
N ILE A 126 8.23 1.40 -12.89
CA ILE A 126 8.55 0.50 -14.01
C ILE A 126 9.04 -0.83 -13.45
N ILE A 127 8.35 -1.92 -13.83
CA ILE A 127 8.87 -3.29 -13.69
C ILE A 127 9.52 -3.66 -15.02
N SER A 128 10.82 -3.97 -15.00
CA SER A 128 11.53 -4.50 -16.17
C SER A 128 11.86 -5.97 -15.97
N GLY A 129 11.64 -6.78 -17.01
CA GLY A 129 11.99 -8.19 -17.05
C GLY A 129 12.90 -8.46 -18.24
N LYS A 130 13.82 -9.41 -18.10
CA LYS A 130 14.57 -9.94 -19.25
C LYS A 130 13.71 -11.00 -19.92
N THR A 131 13.37 -10.77 -21.19
CA THR A 131 12.78 -11.82 -22.03
C THR A 131 13.89 -12.46 -22.83
N ASP A 132 13.96 -13.80 -22.84
CA ASP A 132 14.87 -14.51 -23.75
C ASP A 132 14.40 -14.25 -25.19
N ALA A 133 15.16 -13.45 -25.93
CA ALA A 133 14.92 -13.25 -27.35
C ALA A 133 15.36 -14.51 -28.11
N PRO A 134 14.56 -15.04 -29.05
CA PRO A 134 15.01 -16.12 -29.92
C PRO A 134 16.23 -15.64 -30.71
N VAL A 135 17.35 -16.33 -30.51
CA VAL A 135 18.65 -16.00 -31.15
C VAL A 135 18.64 -16.34 -32.65
N ASP A 136 17.64 -17.09 -33.11
CA ASP A 136 17.58 -17.68 -34.46
C ASP A 136 16.91 -16.79 -35.53
N LYS A 137 16.93 -15.47 -35.39
CA LYS A 137 16.34 -14.56 -36.41
C LYS A 137 17.25 -14.24 -37.60
N PHE A 138 18.43 -14.86 -37.67
CA PHE A 138 19.37 -14.70 -38.78
C PHE A 138 20.09 -16.02 -39.10
N GLU A 139 19.34 -17.00 -39.62
CA GLU A 139 19.89 -18.06 -40.48
C GLU A 139 19.16 -18.05 -41.83
#